data_AF-A0A1G9VV65-F1
#
_entry.id   AF-A0A1G9VV65-F1
#
_cell.length_a   1.000
_cell.length_b   1.000
_cell.length_c   1.000
_cell.angle_alpha   90.00
_cell.angle_beta   90.00
_cell.angle_gamma   90.00
#
_symmetry.space_group_name_H-M   'P 1'
#
loop_
_entity.id
_entity.type
_entity.pdbx_description
1 polymer ?
#
loop_
_entity_poly.entity_id
_entity_poly.type
_entity_poly.pdbx_seq_one_letter_code
_entity_poly.pdbx_strand_id
1 'polypeptide(L)'
;MTKRPIDFLVDLNGKAPRNLRDSIRKVGNASHGFRSSWKSGEHQYAFETSQEAFAELDYIQNELLRQRDAAKNLANWAGSPLDSALQVAVGRICSPLSAPDESWFQNLTPGQGALPSTTPNSVLTLGMSLNKLKHRTTSVVNFALPATGGHMLYVLTEAGMGQPATLCEIDIDLFCTCCGSAANHV
;
A
#
# COMPACT_ATOMS: atom_id res chain seq x y z
N MET A 1 51.72 8.31 -0.19
CA MET A 1 50.42 8.05 0.47
C MET A 1 49.30 8.43 -0.50
N THR A 2 48.75 7.47 -1.23
CA THR A 2 47.62 7.68 -2.13
C THR A 2 46.33 7.65 -1.33
N LYS A 3 45.63 8.78 -1.23
CA LYS A 3 44.29 8.87 -0.64
C LYS A 3 43.34 8.07 -1.52
N ARG A 4 42.84 6.93 -1.02
CA ARG A 4 41.68 6.28 -1.63
C ARG A 4 40.43 7.08 -1.25
N PRO A 5 39.60 7.52 -2.21
CA PRO A 5 38.28 8.03 -1.87
C PRO A 5 37.48 6.92 -1.18
N ILE A 6 36.71 7.30 -0.16
CA ILE A 6 35.68 6.43 0.39
C ILE A 6 34.51 6.52 -0.59
N ASP A 7 34.34 5.50 -1.44
CA ASP A 7 33.17 5.37 -2.30
C ASP A 7 31.98 4.91 -1.45
N PHE A 8 31.52 5.78 -0.55
CA PHE A 8 30.27 5.60 0.17
C PHE A 8 29.15 6.14 -0.72
N LEU A 9 28.21 5.27 -1.13
CA LEU A 9 27.03 5.60 -1.94
C LEU A 9 27.26 5.88 -3.44
N VAL A 10 28.35 5.38 -4.05
CA VAL A 10 28.53 5.47 -5.51
C VAL A 10 28.24 4.12 -6.16
N ASP A 11 27.03 3.96 -6.71
CA ASP A 11 26.76 2.90 -7.69
C ASP A 11 27.22 3.39 -9.07
N LEU A 12 28.35 2.84 -9.54
CA LEU A 12 28.99 3.18 -10.82
C LEU A 12 28.08 2.93 -12.05
N ASN A 13 26.99 2.18 -11.89
CA ASN A 13 26.04 1.88 -12.97
C ASN A 13 24.66 2.56 -12.81
N GLY A 14 24.46 3.34 -11.75
CA GLY A 14 23.26 4.18 -11.54
C GLY A 14 21.92 3.44 -11.50
N LYS A 15 21.93 2.11 -11.29
CA LYS A 15 20.72 1.27 -11.23
C LYS A 15 20.97 0.07 -10.33
N ALA A 16 21.16 0.32 -9.04
CA ALA A 16 20.99 -0.71 -8.04
C ALA A 16 19.59 -1.30 -8.27
N PRO A 17 19.45 -2.62 -8.50
CA PRO A 17 18.14 -3.22 -8.69
C PRO A 17 17.29 -2.87 -7.47
N ARG A 18 16.13 -2.24 -7.71
CA ARG A 18 15.18 -1.93 -6.64
C ARG A 18 14.88 -3.25 -5.94
N ASN A 19 15.04 -3.27 -4.62
CA ASN A 19 14.93 -4.48 -3.81
C ASN A 19 13.61 -4.42 -3.06
N LEU A 20 12.80 -5.49 -3.17
CA LEU A 20 11.50 -5.60 -2.51
C LEU A 20 11.57 -5.29 -1.01
N ARG A 21 12.58 -5.81 -0.30
CA ARG A 21 12.73 -5.55 1.14
C ARG A 21 13.07 -4.09 1.44
N ASP A 22 13.89 -3.47 0.60
CA ASP A 22 14.23 -2.05 0.75
C ASP A 22 13.02 -1.16 0.48
N SER A 23 12.23 -1.47 -0.54
CA SER A 23 10.99 -0.76 -0.84
C SER A 23 9.97 -0.87 0.30
N ILE A 24 9.77 -2.06 0.87
CA ILE A 24 8.88 -2.26 2.03
C ILE A 24 9.35 -1.39 3.21
N ARG A 25 10.65 -1.40 3.50
CA ARG A 25 11.23 -0.55 4.56
C ARG A 25 11.02 0.94 4.28
N LYS A 26 11.21 1.38 3.04
CA LYS A 26 11.00 2.78 2.64
C LYS A 26 9.55 3.22 2.83
N VAL A 27 8.56 2.39 2.48
CA VAL A 27 7.14 2.70 2.73
C VAL A 27 6.88 2.84 4.24
N GLY A 28 7.41 1.93 5.07
CA GLY A 28 7.29 2.03 6.53
C GLY A 28 7.89 3.33 7.09
N ASN A 29 9.09 3.70 6.63
CA ASN A 29 9.74 4.95 7.03
C ASN A 29 8.96 6.18 6.55
N ALA A 30 8.49 6.17 5.29
CA ALA A 30 7.69 7.25 4.73
C ALA A 30 6.36 7.41 5.48
N SER A 31 5.71 6.31 5.88
CA SER A 31 4.52 6.33 6.74
C SER A 31 4.78 7.02 8.08
N HIS A 32 5.95 6.76 8.70
CA HIS A 32 6.35 7.46 9.91
C HIS A 32 6.62 8.95 9.67
N GLY A 33 7.39 9.29 8.64
CA GLY A 33 7.69 10.69 8.27
C GLY A 33 6.43 11.48 7.93
N PHE A 34 5.52 10.89 7.16
CA PHE A 34 4.22 11.44 6.83
C PHE A 34 3.43 11.80 8.09
N ARG A 35 3.29 10.85 9.02
CA ARG A 35 2.57 11.07 10.30
C ARG A 35 3.16 12.21 11.11
N SER A 36 4.48 12.26 11.23
CA SER A 36 5.18 13.29 12.00
C SER A 36 4.94 14.68 11.40
N SER A 37 5.11 14.79 10.09
CA SER A 37 4.96 16.05 9.34
C SER A 37 3.51 16.53 9.38
N TRP A 38 2.55 15.63 9.17
CA TRP A 38 1.13 15.96 9.22
C TRP A 38 0.71 16.50 10.59
N LYS A 39 1.11 15.83 11.67
CA LYS A 39 0.80 16.27 13.04
C LYS A 39 1.46 17.60 13.41
N SER A 40 2.58 17.93 12.78
CA SER A 40 3.32 19.17 13.02
C SER A 40 2.81 20.34 12.16
N GLY A 41 1.80 20.13 11.31
CA GLY A 41 1.27 21.13 10.38
C GLY A 41 2.10 21.32 9.11
N GLU A 42 3.15 20.50 8.91
CA GLU A 42 4.03 20.52 7.73
C GLU A 42 3.39 19.71 6.58
N HIS A 43 2.18 20.09 6.18
CA HIS A 43 1.37 19.29 5.24
C HIS A 43 2.03 19.14 3.86
N GLN A 44 2.76 20.15 3.38
CA GLN A 44 3.48 20.04 2.12
C GLN A 44 4.52 18.92 2.15
N TYR A 45 5.33 18.86 3.22
CA TYR A 45 6.34 17.83 3.39
C TYR A 45 5.72 16.44 3.57
N ALA A 46 4.55 16.37 4.23
CA ALA A 46 3.76 15.14 4.27
C ALA A 46 3.34 14.69 2.87
N PHE A 47 2.82 15.59 2.02
CA PHE A 47 2.42 15.23 0.65
C PHE A 47 3.61 14.78 -0.21
N GLU A 48 4.76 15.46 -0.13
CA GLU A 48 5.99 15.05 -0.83
C GLU A 48 6.43 13.65 -0.40
N THR A 49 6.47 13.40 0.92
CA THR A 49 6.79 12.07 1.48
C THR A 49 5.81 10.98 0.98
N SER A 50 4.52 11.32 0.85
CA SER A 50 3.49 10.42 0.35
C SER A 50 3.71 10.04 -1.12
N GLN A 51 4.09 10.99 -1.97
CA GLN A 51 4.37 10.73 -3.38
C GLN A 51 5.52 9.73 -3.56
N GLU A 52 6.59 9.88 -2.77
CA GLU A 52 7.70 8.92 -2.76
C GLU A 52 7.25 7.53 -2.30
N ALA A 53 6.40 7.47 -1.27
CA ALA A 53 5.84 6.22 -0.77
C ALA A 53 5.01 5.48 -1.83
N PHE A 54 4.21 6.19 -2.63
CA PHE A 54 3.40 5.59 -3.69
C PHE A 54 4.25 4.92 -4.77
N ALA A 55 5.38 5.52 -5.14
CA ALA A 55 6.30 4.89 -6.10
C ALA A 55 6.89 3.57 -5.56
N GLU A 56 7.12 3.47 -4.25
CA GLU A 56 7.58 2.24 -3.60
C GLU A 56 6.43 1.22 -3.47
N LEU A 57 5.21 1.66 -3.13
CA LEU A 57 4.01 0.82 -3.10
C LEU A 57 3.73 0.16 -4.46
N ASP A 58 3.86 0.92 -5.56
CA ASP A 58 3.69 0.39 -6.92
C ASP A 58 4.70 -0.70 -7.24
N TYR A 59 5.95 -0.53 -6.79
CA TYR A 59 6.98 -1.53 -7.00
C TYR A 59 6.70 -2.80 -6.19
N ILE A 60 6.37 -2.67 -4.89
CA ILE A 60 6.00 -3.79 -4.01
C ILE A 60 4.82 -4.56 -4.61
N GLN A 61 3.79 -3.83 -5.03
CA GLN A 61 2.60 -4.37 -5.66
C GLN A 61 2.94 -5.15 -6.93
N ASN A 62 3.74 -4.58 -7.82
CA ASN A 62 4.07 -5.26 -9.08
C ASN A 62 4.91 -6.52 -8.85
N GLU A 63 5.89 -6.46 -7.95
CA GLU A 63 6.78 -7.58 -7.68
C GLU A 63 6.02 -8.74 -7.02
N LEU A 64 5.28 -8.49 -5.94
CA LEU A 64 4.53 -9.56 -5.26
C LEU A 64 3.43 -10.16 -6.14
N LEU A 65 2.74 -9.35 -6.95
CA LEU A 65 1.74 -9.88 -7.88
C LEU A 65 2.37 -10.71 -9.00
N ARG A 66 3.54 -10.31 -9.50
CA ARG A 66 4.31 -11.10 -10.49
C ARG A 66 4.69 -12.46 -9.93
N GLN A 67 5.20 -12.51 -8.71
CA GLN A 67 5.61 -13.76 -8.06
C GLN A 67 4.41 -14.67 -7.77
N ARG A 68 3.30 -14.08 -7.28
CA ARG A 68 2.02 -14.79 -7.14
C ARG A 68 1.57 -15.42 -8.46
N ASP A 69 1.56 -14.66 -9.54
CA ASP A 69 1.05 -15.15 -10.83
C ASP A 69 1.98 -16.20 -11.47
N ALA A 70 3.29 -16.13 -11.21
CA ALA A 70 4.22 -17.20 -11.56
C ALA A 70 3.95 -18.48 -10.75
N ALA A 71 3.72 -18.36 -9.44
CA ALA A 71 3.51 -19.48 -8.54
C ALA A 71 2.13 -20.15 -8.70
N LYS A 72 1.09 -19.41 -9.10
CA LYS A 72 -0.27 -19.94 -9.31
C LYS A 72 -0.38 -21.09 -10.31
N ASN A 73 0.55 -21.18 -11.25
CA ASN A 73 0.58 -22.26 -12.24
C ASN A 73 1.21 -23.56 -11.71
N LEU A 74 1.75 -23.54 -10.48
CA LEU A 74 2.36 -24.70 -9.85
C LEU A 74 1.30 -25.54 -9.13
N ALA A 75 1.45 -26.87 -9.17
CA ALA A 75 0.51 -27.82 -8.58
C ALA A 75 0.39 -27.68 -7.04
N ASN A 76 1.38 -27.10 -6.39
CA ASN A 76 1.45 -26.89 -4.94
C ASN A 76 1.14 -25.43 -4.52
N TRP A 77 0.52 -24.63 -5.39
CA TRP A 77 0.17 -23.24 -5.08
C TRP A 77 -0.75 -23.12 -3.86
N ALA A 78 -1.85 -23.86 -3.87
CA ALA A 78 -2.86 -23.81 -2.81
C ALA A 78 -2.25 -24.27 -1.48
N GLY A 79 -2.30 -23.40 -0.48
CA GLY A 79 -1.69 -23.67 0.84
C GLY A 79 -0.16 -23.54 0.87
N SER A 80 0.47 -23.04 -0.20
CA SER A 80 1.89 -22.68 -0.16
C SER A 80 2.14 -21.56 0.89
N PRO A 81 3.39 -21.41 1.36
CA PRO A 81 3.74 -20.31 2.26
C PRO A 81 3.40 -18.92 1.68
N LEU A 82 3.59 -18.72 0.38
CA LEU A 82 3.25 -17.46 -0.30
C LEU A 82 1.73 -17.26 -0.37
N ASP A 83 0.95 -18.29 -0.73
CA ASP A 83 -0.53 -18.20 -0.72
C ASP A 83 -1.04 -17.84 0.68
N SER A 84 -0.56 -18.54 1.71
CA SER A 84 -0.91 -18.28 3.11
C SER A 84 -0.56 -16.86 3.55
N ALA A 85 0.62 -16.36 3.18
CA ALA A 85 1.03 -14.99 3.48
C ALA A 85 0.14 -13.94 2.79
N LEU A 86 -0.36 -14.23 1.58
CA LEU A 86 -1.28 -13.34 0.85
C LEU A 86 -2.71 -13.35 1.39
N GLN A 87 -3.12 -14.39 2.15
CA GLN A 87 -4.45 -14.45 2.79
C GLN A 87 -4.54 -13.69 4.12
N VAL A 88 -3.42 -13.18 4.66
CA VAL A 88 -3.42 -12.44 5.92
C VAL A 88 -4.23 -11.14 5.78
N ALA A 89 -5.08 -10.86 6.76
CA ALA A 89 -5.87 -9.62 6.82
C ALA A 89 -4.95 -8.40 7.03
N VAL A 90 -5.13 -7.36 6.22
CA VAL A 90 -4.38 -6.09 6.30
C VAL A 90 -5.30 -4.87 6.38
N GLY A 91 -6.62 -5.07 6.39
CA GLY A 91 -7.58 -3.99 6.47
C GLY A 91 -9.01 -4.44 6.18
N ARG A 92 -9.80 -3.51 5.66
CA ARG A 92 -11.23 -3.69 5.39
C ARG A 92 -11.60 -3.21 3.99
N ILE A 93 -12.64 -3.79 3.41
CA ILE A 93 -13.15 -3.39 2.09
C ILE A 93 -14.66 -3.27 2.09
N CYS A 94 -15.14 -2.17 1.53
CA CYS A 94 -16.52 -1.91 1.19
C CYS A 94 -16.72 -2.26 -0.31
N SER A 95 -17.47 -3.32 -0.58
CA SER A 95 -17.71 -3.84 -1.94
C SER A 95 -19.05 -4.58 -1.99
N PRO A 96 -20.02 -4.17 -2.83
CA PRO A 96 -19.98 -3.00 -3.72
C PRO A 96 -20.09 -1.67 -2.95
N LEU A 97 -19.44 -0.61 -3.44
CA LEU A 97 -19.63 0.76 -2.95
C LEU A 97 -20.83 1.40 -3.66
N SER A 98 -21.73 2.00 -2.90
CA SER A 98 -22.88 2.72 -3.47
C SER A 98 -22.45 4.08 -4.02
N ALA A 99 -23.16 4.61 -5.03
CA ALA A 99 -22.87 5.95 -5.57
C ALA A 99 -22.96 7.08 -4.52
N PRO A 100 -23.93 7.06 -3.57
CA PRO A 100 -23.92 8.01 -2.46
C PRO A 100 -22.69 7.91 -1.56
N ASP A 101 -22.24 6.69 -1.23
CA ASP A 101 -21.05 6.50 -0.38
C ASP A 101 -19.76 6.91 -1.11
N GLU A 102 -19.68 6.65 -2.41
CA GLU A 102 -18.59 7.13 -3.26
C GLU A 102 -18.51 8.65 -3.28
N SER A 103 -19.64 9.33 -3.54
CA SER A 103 -19.70 10.79 -3.52
C SER A 103 -19.37 11.35 -2.13
N TRP A 104 -19.87 10.71 -1.06
CA TRP A 104 -19.51 11.08 0.31
C TRP A 104 -18.00 10.99 0.53
N PHE A 105 -17.35 9.89 0.15
CA PHE A 105 -15.92 9.71 0.33
C PHE A 105 -15.09 10.75 -0.45
N GLN A 106 -15.48 11.05 -1.70
CA GLN A 106 -14.83 12.06 -2.52
C GLN A 106 -14.93 13.48 -1.94
N ASN A 107 -15.93 13.75 -1.11
CA ASN A 107 -16.12 15.04 -0.44
C ASN A 107 -15.40 15.13 0.92
N LEU A 108 -14.75 14.07 1.40
CA LEU A 108 -13.99 14.11 2.64
C LEU A 108 -12.74 14.97 2.49
N THR A 109 -12.44 15.75 3.53
CA THR A 109 -11.18 16.51 3.56
C THR A 109 -9.98 15.58 3.80
N PRO A 110 -8.77 15.96 3.35
CA PRO A 110 -7.57 15.17 3.62
C PRO A 110 -7.37 14.90 5.12
N GLY A 111 -7.12 13.65 5.48
CA GLY A 111 -6.95 13.22 6.87
C GLY A 111 -8.24 12.77 7.57
N GLN A 112 -9.39 12.88 6.89
CA GLN A 112 -10.68 12.39 7.36
C GLN A 112 -11.13 11.09 6.67
N GLY A 113 -10.20 10.34 6.07
CA GLY A 113 -10.51 9.08 5.41
C GLY A 113 -11.25 8.11 6.33
N ALA A 114 -12.32 7.50 5.81
CA ALA A 114 -13.13 6.55 6.56
C ALA A 114 -13.89 5.63 5.58
N LEU A 115 -14.29 4.46 6.07
CA LEU A 115 -15.29 3.63 5.37
C LEU A 115 -16.70 4.12 5.71
N PRO A 116 -17.66 4.02 4.77
CA PRO A 116 -19.06 4.32 5.05
C PRO A 116 -19.59 3.38 6.16
N SER A 117 -20.43 3.92 7.04
CA SER A 117 -21.05 3.16 8.14
C SER A 117 -22.31 2.40 7.71
N THR A 118 -22.91 2.82 6.60
CA THR A 118 -24.13 2.30 5.99
C THR A 118 -23.91 1.01 5.21
N THR A 119 -22.69 0.77 4.73
CA THR A 119 -22.36 -0.38 3.89
C THR A 119 -21.50 -1.38 4.67
N PRO A 120 -21.88 -2.68 4.71
CA PRO A 120 -21.10 -3.70 5.39
C PRO A 120 -19.68 -3.80 4.82
N ASN A 121 -18.72 -3.88 5.73
CA ASN A 121 -17.31 -4.04 5.38
C ASN A 121 -16.91 -5.51 5.56
N SER A 122 -16.07 -6.01 4.66
CA SER A 122 -15.47 -7.34 4.75
C SER A 122 -13.95 -7.23 4.95
N VAL A 123 -13.31 -8.36 5.25
CA VAL A 123 -11.86 -8.43 5.43
C VAL A 123 -11.15 -8.17 4.11
N LEU A 124 -10.17 -7.28 4.11
CA LEU A 124 -9.23 -7.07 3.02
C LEU A 124 -7.94 -7.84 3.31
N THR A 125 -7.66 -8.88 2.53
CA THR A 125 -6.40 -9.64 2.63
C THR A 125 -5.26 -8.93 1.90
N LEU A 126 -4.01 -9.30 2.20
CA LEU A 126 -2.84 -8.74 1.52
C LEU A 126 -2.95 -8.91 -0.01
N GLY A 127 -3.27 -10.10 -0.50
CA GLY A 127 -3.44 -10.35 -1.93
C GLY A 127 -4.54 -9.49 -2.58
N MET A 128 -5.65 -9.26 -1.88
CA MET A 128 -6.70 -8.34 -2.33
C MET A 128 -6.20 -6.89 -2.34
N SER A 129 -5.54 -6.44 -1.28
CA SER A 129 -5.00 -5.07 -1.19
C SER A 129 -4.01 -4.75 -2.29
N LEU A 130 -3.11 -5.69 -2.65
CA LEU A 130 -2.16 -5.53 -3.75
C LEU A 130 -2.88 -5.38 -5.09
N ASN A 131 -3.91 -6.19 -5.38
CA ASN A 131 -4.73 -6.03 -6.57
C ASN A 131 -5.46 -4.67 -6.58
N LYS A 132 -5.98 -4.23 -5.42
CA LYS A 132 -6.70 -2.97 -5.31
C LYS A 132 -5.78 -1.77 -5.50
N LEU A 133 -4.58 -1.80 -4.95
CA LEU A 133 -3.54 -0.79 -5.22
C LEU A 133 -3.19 -0.72 -6.71
N LYS A 134 -3.12 -1.86 -7.41
CA LYS A 134 -2.88 -1.90 -8.87
C LYS A 134 -3.98 -1.19 -9.68
N HIS A 135 -5.22 -1.27 -9.22
CA HIS A 135 -6.41 -0.74 -9.90
C HIS A 135 -6.96 0.53 -9.23
N ARG A 136 -6.13 1.23 -8.45
CA ARG A 136 -6.55 2.43 -7.74
C ARG A 136 -6.83 3.59 -8.68
N THR A 137 -7.81 4.40 -8.33
CA THR A 137 -7.98 5.73 -8.91
C THR A 137 -6.99 6.67 -8.23
N THR A 138 -5.92 7.06 -8.93
CA THR A 138 -4.81 7.83 -8.35
C THR A 138 -5.20 9.21 -7.83
N SER A 139 -6.32 9.76 -8.30
CA SER A 139 -6.87 11.05 -7.86
C SER A 139 -7.79 10.95 -6.63
N VAL A 140 -8.19 9.75 -6.19
CA VAL A 140 -9.20 9.55 -5.14
C VAL A 140 -8.64 8.66 -4.04
N VAL A 141 -7.77 9.25 -3.23
CA VAL A 141 -7.12 8.62 -2.08
C VAL A 141 -7.26 9.55 -0.88
N ASN A 142 -7.51 8.98 0.29
CA ASN A 142 -7.48 9.71 1.55
C ASN A 142 -6.77 8.87 2.62
N PHE A 143 -6.58 9.42 3.81
CA PHE A 143 -5.95 8.74 4.93
C PHE A 143 -6.63 9.13 6.24
N ALA A 144 -6.36 8.36 7.30
CA ALA A 144 -6.63 8.75 8.67
C ALA A 144 -5.46 8.35 9.56
N LEU A 145 -5.24 9.14 10.62
CA LEU A 145 -4.23 8.87 11.63
C LEU A 145 -4.94 8.62 12.97
N PRO A 146 -5.23 7.36 13.31
CA PRO A 146 -5.94 7.03 14.54
C PRO A 146 -5.22 7.57 15.78
N ALA A 147 -5.98 7.94 16.81
CA ALA A 147 -5.43 8.44 18.08
C ALA A 147 -4.52 7.42 18.78
N THR A 148 -4.80 6.12 18.58
CA THR A 148 -4.00 5.00 19.07
C THR A 148 -2.65 4.83 18.37
N GLY A 149 -2.35 5.66 17.37
CA GLY A 149 -1.26 5.46 16.43
C GLY A 149 -1.70 4.67 15.21
N GLY A 150 -0.78 4.53 14.24
CA GLY A 150 -1.07 3.90 12.95
C GLY A 150 -1.28 4.91 11.81
N HIS A 151 -1.37 4.37 10.60
CA HIS A 151 -1.61 5.11 9.37
C HIS A 151 -2.56 4.30 8.50
N MET A 152 -3.80 4.76 8.40
CA MET A 152 -4.83 4.13 7.57
C MET A 152 -4.86 4.81 6.22
N LEU A 153 -4.68 4.04 5.15
CA LEU A 153 -4.82 4.50 3.77
C LEU A 153 -6.17 4.06 3.22
N TYR A 154 -6.90 5.00 2.63
CA TYR A 154 -8.19 4.75 1.99
C TYR A 154 -8.06 4.91 0.48
N VAL A 155 -8.35 3.85 -0.25
CA VAL A 155 -8.17 3.79 -1.70
C VAL A 155 -9.49 3.44 -2.37
N LEU A 156 -9.97 4.34 -3.23
CA LEU A 156 -11.07 4.05 -4.12
C LEU A 156 -10.55 3.33 -5.36
N THR A 157 -11.22 2.25 -5.75
CA THR A 157 -10.91 1.51 -6.97
C THR A 157 -12.17 1.37 -7.80
N GLU A 158 -12.12 1.84 -9.04
CA GLU A 158 -13.18 1.60 -10.01
C GLU A 158 -13.05 0.18 -10.54
N ALA A 159 -14.12 -0.60 -10.41
CA ALA A 159 -14.20 -1.88 -11.10
C ALA A 159 -14.67 -1.56 -12.52
N GLY A 160 -13.76 -1.56 -13.50
CA GLY A 160 -14.11 -1.30 -14.90
C GLY A 160 -15.26 -2.17 -15.42
N MET A 161 -15.76 -1.86 -16.62
CA MET A 161 -16.86 -2.61 -17.27
C MET A 161 -18.20 -2.59 -16.51
N GLY A 162 -18.55 -1.44 -15.91
CA GLY A 162 -19.86 -1.24 -15.25
C GLY A 162 -20.01 -1.97 -13.92
N GLN A 163 -18.92 -2.47 -13.34
CA GLN A 163 -18.92 -3.02 -11.99
C GLN A 163 -18.89 -1.86 -10.97
N PRO A 164 -19.52 -2.04 -9.79
CA PRO A 164 -19.53 -1.00 -8.77
C PRO A 164 -18.11 -0.76 -8.23
N ALA A 165 -17.82 0.50 -7.87
CA ALA A 165 -16.58 0.86 -7.22
C ALA A 165 -16.39 0.11 -5.89
N THR A 166 -15.17 0.07 -5.38
CA THR A 166 -14.88 -0.44 -4.04
C THR A 166 -14.00 0.53 -3.28
N LEU A 167 -14.24 0.69 -1.99
CA LEU A 167 -13.41 1.49 -1.10
C LEU A 167 -12.66 0.56 -0.14
N CYS A 168 -11.33 0.67 -0.15
CA CYS A 168 -10.45 -0.14 0.68
C CYS A 168 -9.85 0.72 1.78
N GLU A 169 -9.83 0.21 3.01
CA GLU A 169 -9.02 0.70 4.10
C GLU A 169 -7.84 -0.25 4.30
N ILE A 170 -6.62 0.28 4.34
CA ILE A 170 -5.38 -0.48 4.50
C ILE A 170 -4.62 0.10 5.70
N ASP A 171 -4.31 -0.73 6.68
CA ASP A 171 -3.34 -0.37 7.72
C ASP A 171 -1.93 -0.48 7.13
N ILE A 172 -1.25 0.65 6.94
CA ILE A 172 0.07 0.67 6.27
C ILE A 172 1.15 -0.03 7.09
N ASP A 173 1.10 0.04 8.41
CA ASP A 173 2.12 -0.59 9.27
C ASP A 173 1.96 -2.12 9.22
N LEU A 174 0.71 -2.61 9.27
CA LEU A 174 0.39 -4.04 9.11
C LEU A 174 0.67 -4.52 7.69
N PHE A 175 0.28 -3.75 6.66
CA PHE A 175 0.55 -4.06 5.26
C PHE A 175 2.05 -4.24 5.00
N CYS A 176 2.89 -3.32 5.48
CA CYS A 176 4.34 -3.44 5.33
C CYS A 176 4.89 -4.70 6.01
N THR A 177 4.40 -5.01 7.20
CA THR A 177 4.78 -6.23 7.93
C THR A 177 4.40 -7.49 7.15
N CYS A 178 3.18 -7.56 6.63
CA CYS A 178 2.70 -8.68 5.84
C CYS A 178 3.44 -8.80 4.49
N CYS A 179 3.74 -7.69 3.82
CA CYS A 179 4.62 -7.68 2.64
C CYS A 179 6.01 -8.22 2.95
N GLY A 180 6.59 -7.85 4.10
CA GLY A 180 7.88 -8.35 4.54
C GLY A 180 7.88 -9.87 4.77
N SER A 181 6.79 -10.40 5.32
CA SER A 181 6.58 -11.84 5.46
C SER A 181 6.46 -12.54 4.10
N ALA A 182 5.59 -12.02 3.21
CA ALA A 182 5.43 -12.57 1.86
C ALA A 182 6.74 -12.54 1.05
N ALA A 183 7.55 -11.49 1.22
CA ALA A 183 8.85 -11.34 0.57
C ALA A 183 9.90 -12.39 0.99
N ASN A 184 9.64 -13.20 2.02
CA ASN A 184 10.51 -14.34 2.39
C ASN A 184 10.17 -15.63 1.64
N HIS A 185 9.11 -15.61 0.82
CA HIS A 185 8.61 -16.77 0.08
C HIS A 185 8.66 -16.56 -1.44
N VAL A 186 9.38 -15.54 -1.89
CA VAL A 186 9.59 -15.17 -3.30
C VAL A 186 11.06 -15.18 -3.67
#